data_AF-A0A359MR43-F1
#
_entry.id   AF-A0A359MR43-F1
#
_cell.length_a   1.000
_cell.length_b   1.000
_cell.length_c   1.000
_cell.angle_alpha   90.00
_cell.angle_beta   90.00
_cell.angle_gamma   90.00
#
_symmetry.space_group_name_H-M   'P 1'
#
loop_
_entity.id
_entity.type
_entity.pdbx_description
1 polymer ?
#
loop_
_entity_poly.entity_id
_entity_poly.type
_entity_poly.pdbx_seq_one_letter_code
_entity_poly.pdbx_strand_id
1 'polypeptide(L)'
;ETALMTSIEGNRGEPRPRPPFPAEKGLFQKPTLLNNVETYANIPQIILHGADWFTSMGTEKSKGTKVFALGGKIHNTGLVEIPMGTTLREIVEEIGGGIPNGKRFKAAQTGGPSGGCIPAEHLDIPIDYDNLISIGSMMGSGGLIVMDEDNCMVDIAKFFLDFTVEESCGKCTPCRIGTKRLSEMLDKITKGNATLEDLDKMEELCYYIKENALCGLGQTAPNPVLSTLRYFRDEYIAHVVDKKCPAGVCKALLSYQIDPDKCKGCTLCSRICPNNAINGKVKEAHVIDQSKCLKCGACLEKCRFGAISKK
;
A
#
# COMPACT_ATOMS: atom_id res chain seq x y z
N GLU A 1 -3.66 -20.01 8.29
CA GLU A 1 -3.54 -21.32 8.97
C GLU A 1 -4.53 -22.37 8.45
N THR A 2 -5.84 -22.29 8.77
CA THR A 2 -6.81 -23.36 8.44
C THR A 2 -6.95 -23.65 6.95
N ALA A 3 -6.80 -22.63 6.10
CA ALA A 3 -6.85 -22.78 4.65
C ALA A 3 -5.73 -23.69 4.11
N LEU A 4 -4.53 -23.64 4.73
CA LEU A 4 -3.41 -24.49 4.33
C LEU A 4 -3.73 -25.96 4.58
N MET A 5 -4.27 -26.29 5.75
CA MET A 5 -4.68 -27.67 6.06
C MET A 5 -5.75 -28.18 5.10
N THR A 6 -6.79 -27.37 4.81
CA THR A 6 -7.80 -27.73 3.81
C THR A 6 -7.17 -28.00 2.43
N SER A 7 -6.18 -27.19 2.04
CA SER A 7 -5.46 -27.37 0.78
C SER A 7 -4.61 -28.65 0.75
N ILE A 8 -3.89 -28.97 1.83
CA ILE A 8 -3.08 -30.20 1.94
C ILE A 8 -3.96 -31.45 1.87
N GLU A 9 -5.19 -31.37 2.38
CA GLU A 9 -6.19 -32.44 2.28
C GLU A 9 -6.76 -32.63 0.86
N GLY A 10 -6.30 -31.85 -0.14
CA GLY A 10 -6.73 -31.94 -1.54
C GLY A 10 -7.99 -31.15 -1.87
N ASN A 11 -8.50 -30.35 -0.93
CA ASN A 11 -9.65 -29.48 -1.14
C ASN A 11 -9.23 -28.07 -1.58
N ARG A 12 -10.19 -27.25 -2.02
CA ARG A 12 -9.95 -25.82 -2.26
C ARG A 12 -9.45 -25.14 -0.98
N GLY A 13 -8.43 -24.29 -1.08
CA GLY A 13 -7.76 -23.60 0.04
C GLY A 13 -8.63 -22.58 0.79
N GLU A 14 -9.73 -23.04 1.39
CA GLU A 14 -10.68 -22.23 2.11
C GLU A 14 -10.52 -22.40 3.62
N PRO A 15 -10.66 -21.30 4.40
CA PRO A 15 -10.56 -21.38 5.85
C PRO A 15 -11.75 -22.13 6.47
N ARG A 16 -11.53 -22.72 7.64
CA ARG A 16 -12.55 -23.36 8.46
C ARG A 16 -12.95 -22.42 9.59
N PRO A 17 -14.25 -22.31 9.94
CA PRO A 17 -14.65 -21.60 11.14
C PRO A 17 -14.05 -22.30 12.37
N ARG A 18 -13.75 -21.50 13.40
CA ARG A 18 -13.38 -21.98 14.73
C ARG A 18 -14.58 -21.75 15.65
N PRO A 19 -14.94 -22.67 16.57
CA PRO A 19 -14.37 -24.00 16.80
C PRO A 19 -14.80 -25.09 15.77
N PRO A 20 -14.10 -26.25 15.70
CA PRO A 20 -12.96 -26.66 16.54
C PRO A 20 -11.64 -25.99 16.14
N PHE A 21 -10.72 -25.87 17.09
CA PHE A 21 -9.38 -25.34 16.83
C PHE A 21 -8.46 -26.41 16.21
N PRO A 22 -7.46 -26.04 15.39
CA PRO A 22 -6.52 -26.99 14.79
C PRO A 22 -5.77 -27.87 15.79
N ALA A 23 -5.48 -27.34 16.99
CA ALA A 23 -4.84 -28.08 18.06
C ALA A 23 -5.67 -29.28 18.54
N GLU A 24 -6.99 -29.26 18.36
CA GLU A 24 -7.88 -30.39 18.65
C GLU A 24 -8.16 -31.22 17.39
N LYS A 25 -8.55 -30.54 16.30
CA LYS A 25 -8.92 -31.15 15.02
C LYS A 25 -8.44 -30.29 13.86
N GLY A 26 -7.21 -30.52 13.43
CA GLY A 26 -6.57 -29.85 12.31
C GLY A 26 -6.52 -30.73 11.06
N LEU A 27 -5.30 -31.02 10.59
CA LEU A 27 -5.04 -31.78 9.37
C LEU A 27 -5.51 -33.23 9.51
N PHE A 28 -6.31 -33.71 8.54
CA PHE A 28 -6.89 -35.05 8.56
C PHE A 28 -7.66 -35.37 9.86
N GLN A 29 -8.29 -34.34 10.45
CA GLN A 29 -9.00 -34.42 11.73
C GLN A 29 -8.10 -34.83 12.92
N LYS A 30 -6.79 -34.62 12.83
CA LYS A 30 -5.83 -34.86 13.91
C LYS A 30 -5.37 -33.55 14.56
N PRO A 31 -5.05 -33.56 15.86
CA PRO A 31 -4.36 -32.45 16.52
C PRO A 31 -3.16 -31.97 15.71
N THR A 32 -3.17 -30.71 15.28
CA THR A 32 -2.13 -30.14 14.42
C THR A 32 -1.76 -28.73 14.88
N LEU A 33 -0.46 -28.47 14.99
CA LEU A 33 0.10 -27.14 15.22
C LEU A 33 0.80 -26.68 13.94
N LEU A 34 0.51 -25.45 13.53
CA LEU A 34 1.15 -24.82 12.37
C LEU A 34 1.93 -23.61 12.86
N ASN A 35 3.22 -23.56 12.51
CA ASN A 35 4.09 -22.43 12.80
C ASN A 35 4.77 -21.96 11.51
N ASN A 36 5.16 -20.69 11.49
CA ASN A 36 5.93 -20.12 10.38
C ASN A 36 7.35 -20.71 10.37
N VAL A 37 7.99 -20.72 9.20
CA VAL A 37 9.39 -21.14 9.03
C VAL A 37 10.32 -20.33 9.94
N GLU A 38 10.13 -19.02 10.04
CA GLU A 38 10.93 -18.14 10.91
C GLU A 38 10.83 -18.56 12.38
N THR A 39 9.63 -18.93 12.85
CA THR A 39 9.43 -19.45 14.21
C THR A 39 10.24 -20.73 14.44
N TYR A 40 10.19 -21.67 13.49
CA TYR A 40 10.99 -22.90 13.59
C TYR A 40 12.49 -22.67 13.43
N ALA A 41 12.92 -21.68 12.66
CA ALA A 41 14.33 -21.33 12.50
C ALA A 41 14.94 -20.76 13.80
N ASN A 42 14.14 -20.05 14.60
CA ASN A 42 14.57 -19.51 15.88
C ASN A 42 14.71 -20.57 16.99
N ILE A 43 13.92 -21.66 16.96
CA ILE A 43 13.90 -22.67 18.02
C ILE A 43 15.28 -23.33 18.26
N PRO A 44 16.03 -23.80 17.24
CA PRO A 44 17.36 -24.34 17.44
C PRO A 44 18.33 -23.36 18.10
N GLN A 45 18.29 -22.08 17.71
CA GLN A 45 19.16 -21.05 18.30
C GLN A 45 18.82 -20.83 19.78
N ILE A 46 17.53 -20.80 20.12
CA ILE A 46 17.06 -20.69 21.51
C ILE A 46 17.51 -21.89 22.36
N ILE A 47 17.45 -23.11 21.82
CA ILE A 47 17.89 -24.31 22.54
C ILE A 47 19.41 -24.30 22.78
N LEU A 48 20.18 -23.84 21.80
CA LEU A 48 21.65 -23.83 21.86
C LEU A 48 22.19 -22.73 22.79
N HIS A 49 21.58 -21.54 22.77
CA HIS A 49 22.07 -20.37 23.51
C HIS A 49 21.28 -20.05 24.78
N GLY A 50 20.16 -20.74 25.00
CA GLY A 50 19.24 -20.50 26.12
C GLY A 50 18.21 -19.41 25.84
N ALA A 51 17.11 -19.44 26.59
CA ALA A 51 16.03 -18.46 26.49
C ALA A 51 16.48 -17.04 26.87
N ASP A 52 17.39 -16.91 27.83
CA ASP A 52 17.89 -15.60 28.28
C ASP A 52 18.64 -14.86 27.16
N TRP A 53 19.38 -15.59 26.32
CA TRP A 53 20.02 -15.01 25.13
C TRP A 53 18.98 -14.42 24.17
N PHE A 54 17.94 -15.17 23.84
CA PHE A 54 16.90 -14.69 22.92
C PHE A 54 16.09 -13.53 23.50
N THR A 55 15.80 -13.56 24.81
CA THR A 55 15.02 -12.51 25.48
C THR A 55 15.84 -11.27 25.84
N SER A 56 17.18 -11.35 25.77
CA SER A 56 18.08 -10.20 25.86
C SER A 56 17.97 -9.26 24.64
N MET A 57 17.42 -9.76 23.53
CA MET A 57 17.10 -8.99 22.34
C MET A 57 15.62 -8.61 22.34
N GLY A 58 15.30 -7.46 21.75
CA GLY A 58 13.92 -7.01 21.63
C GLY A 58 13.46 -6.06 22.73
N THR A 59 12.16 -5.78 22.76
CA THR A 59 11.52 -4.97 23.80
C THR A 59 11.06 -5.85 24.98
N GLU A 60 10.45 -5.25 26.02
CA GLU A 60 9.90 -6.03 27.14
C GLU A 60 8.85 -7.06 26.68
N LYS A 61 7.99 -6.68 25.73
CA LYS A 61 6.87 -7.49 25.27
C LYS A 61 7.14 -8.23 23.94
N SER A 62 8.12 -7.78 23.16
CA SER A 62 8.46 -8.37 21.86
C SER A 62 9.92 -8.81 21.86
N LYS A 63 10.16 -10.08 22.18
CA LYS A 63 11.51 -10.67 22.33
C LYS A 63 12.10 -11.14 21.02
N GLY A 64 13.43 -11.14 20.94
CA GLY A 64 14.19 -11.69 19.83
C GLY A 64 14.33 -10.76 18.62
N THR A 65 14.58 -11.37 17.47
CA THR A 65 14.77 -10.72 16.18
C THR A 65 13.60 -10.98 15.24
N LYS A 66 13.54 -10.18 14.17
CA LYS A 66 12.57 -10.33 13.08
C LYS A 66 13.26 -10.10 11.75
N VAL A 67 12.91 -10.92 10.78
CA VAL A 67 13.30 -10.72 9.38
C VAL A 67 12.28 -9.85 8.67
N PHE A 68 12.76 -8.79 8.01
CA PHE A 68 12.00 -7.92 7.13
C PHE A 68 12.44 -8.05 5.68
N ALA A 69 11.48 -8.06 4.77
CA ALA A 69 11.71 -7.88 3.33
C ALA A 69 11.54 -6.40 3.00
N LEU A 70 12.68 -5.70 2.91
CA LEU A 70 12.78 -4.29 2.62
C LEU A 70 12.72 -4.04 1.11
N GLY A 71 11.74 -3.25 0.67
CA GLY A 71 11.55 -2.91 -0.73
C GLY A 71 10.92 -1.54 -0.95
N GLY A 72 10.60 -1.22 -2.20
CA GLY A 72 10.02 0.06 -2.59
C GLY A 72 11.07 1.11 -3.00
N LYS A 73 10.86 2.36 -2.60
CA LYS A 73 11.70 3.51 -2.93
C LYS A 73 12.88 3.65 -1.96
N ILE A 74 13.80 2.69 -2.00
CA ILE A 74 14.95 2.61 -1.08
C ILE A 74 16.23 2.18 -1.80
N HIS A 75 17.40 2.61 -1.32
CA HIS A 75 18.69 2.28 -1.95
C HIS A 75 19.03 0.80 -1.82
N ASN A 76 18.95 0.25 -0.60
CA ASN A 76 19.30 -1.12 -0.30
C ASN A 76 18.00 -1.94 -0.14
N THR A 77 17.63 -2.68 -1.18
CA THR A 77 16.51 -3.62 -1.13
C THR A 77 17.01 -5.03 -0.78
N GLY A 78 16.30 -5.75 0.08
CA GLY A 78 16.71 -7.11 0.46
C GLY A 78 16.01 -7.62 1.71
N LEU A 79 16.56 -8.73 2.25
CA LEU A 79 16.16 -9.25 3.54
C LEU A 79 17.09 -8.70 4.62
N VAL A 80 16.50 -8.17 5.69
CA VAL A 80 17.23 -7.62 6.83
C VAL A 80 16.70 -8.26 8.10
N GLU A 81 17.60 -8.77 8.94
CA GLU A 81 17.24 -9.28 10.26
C GLU A 81 17.61 -8.22 11.30
N ILE A 82 16.64 -7.81 12.11
CA ILE A 82 16.82 -6.76 13.12
C ILE A 82 16.26 -7.22 14.46
N PRO A 83 16.80 -6.74 15.59
CA PRO A 83 16.15 -6.87 16.88
C PRO A 83 14.78 -6.19 16.89
N MET A 84 13.81 -6.79 17.58
CA MET A 84 12.53 -6.11 17.84
C MET A 84 12.76 -4.78 18.57
N GLY A 85 11.96 -3.76 18.26
CA GLY A 85 12.11 -2.42 18.83
C GLY A 85 13.09 -1.50 18.09
N THR A 86 13.83 -2.00 17.10
CA THR A 86 14.57 -1.15 16.14
C THR A 86 13.61 -0.14 15.53
N THR A 87 14.01 1.13 15.40
CA THR A 87 13.10 2.17 14.89
C THR A 87 12.90 2.06 13.38
N LEU A 88 11.75 2.52 12.87
CA LEU A 88 11.53 2.56 11.43
C LEU A 88 12.58 3.44 10.72
N ARG A 89 13.02 4.53 11.37
CA ARG A 89 14.09 5.41 10.90
C ARG A 89 15.37 4.63 10.63
N GLU A 90 15.84 3.87 11.62
CA GLU A 90 17.08 3.10 11.52
C GLU A 90 17.00 2.09 10.36
N ILE A 91 15.85 1.42 10.20
CA ILE A 91 15.64 0.48 9.09
C ILE A 91 15.70 1.19 7.73
N VAL A 92 15.08 2.37 7.62
CA VAL A 92 14.95 3.09 6.33
C VAL A 92 16.23 3.86 5.99
N GLU A 93 16.76 4.65 6.92
CA GLU A 93 17.85 5.59 6.70
C GLU A 93 19.22 4.91 6.84
N GLU A 94 19.42 4.06 7.84
CA GLU A 94 20.73 3.44 8.11
C GLU A 94 20.90 2.13 7.34
N ILE A 95 19.98 1.18 7.52
CA ILE A 95 20.09 -0.16 6.89
C ILE A 95 19.73 -0.07 5.41
N GLY A 96 18.59 0.56 5.11
CA GLY A 96 18.08 0.74 3.76
C GLY A 96 18.81 1.80 2.93
N GLY A 97 19.66 2.62 3.56
CA GLY A 97 20.44 3.67 2.89
C GLY A 97 19.62 4.88 2.43
N GLY A 98 18.38 5.02 2.90
CA GLY A 98 17.51 6.16 2.62
C GLY A 98 16.80 6.11 1.26
N ILE A 99 16.04 7.18 0.98
CA ILE A 99 15.26 7.33 -0.24
C ILE A 99 16.16 7.77 -1.42
N PRO A 100 16.08 7.11 -2.58
CA PRO A 100 16.84 7.50 -3.76
C PRO A 100 16.59 8.93 -4.24
N ASN A 101 17.63 9.56 -4.77
CA ASN A 101 17.61 10.90 -5.36
C ASN A 101 17.30 12.05 -4.38
N GLY A 102 17.53 11.85 -3.08
CA GLY A 102 17.35 12.90 -2.06
C GLY A 102 15.90 13.32 -1.85
N LYS A 103 14.96 12.48 -2.28
CA LYS A 103 13.52 12.72 -2.07
C LYS A 103 13.11 12.47 -0.63
N ARG A 104 11.94 12.99 -0.27
CA ARG A 104 11.41 12.83 1.09
C ARG A 104 10.71 11.48 1.27
N PHE A 105 10.94 10.87 2.43
CA PHE A 105 10.13 9.75 2.90
C PHE A 105 8.69 10.21 3.12
N LYS A 106 7.73 9.44 2.60
CA LYS A 106 6.31 9.73 2.76
C LYS A 106 5.64 8.77 3.72
N ALA A 107 5.81 7.47 3.47
CA ALA A 107 5.22 6.41 4.25
C ALA A 107 5.98 5.10 4.08
N ALA A 108 5.76 4.17 5.02
CA ALA A 108 6.11 2.77 4.86
C ALA A 108 4.88 1.89 5.08
N GLN A 109 4.65 0.90 4.23
CA GLN A 109 3.66 -0.13 4.51
C GLN A 109 4.33 -1.29 5.24
N THR A 110 3.75 -1.71 6.37
CA THR A 110 4.21 -2.90 7.09
C THR A 110 3.09 -3.92 7.22
N GLY A 111 3.45 -5.20 7.23
CA GLY A 111 2.49 -6.30 7.39
C GLY A 111 2.00 -6.91 6.08
N GLY A 112 2.67 -6.61 4.96
CA GLY A 112 2.29 -7.08 3.64
C GLY A 112 1.07 -6.34 3.07
N PRO A 113 0.36 -6.92 2.08
CA PRO A 113 -0.69 -6.22 1.34
C PRO A 113 -1.93 -5.89 2.18
N SER A 114 -2.17 -6.59 3.29
CA SER A 114 -3.26 -6.27 4.23
C SER A 114 -2.79 -5.48 5.45
N GLY A 115 -1.56 -4.96 5.38
CA GLY A 115 -0.95 -4.11 6.37
C GLY A 115 -1.38 -2.65 6.31
N GLY A 116 -1.01 -1.86 7.32
CA GLY A 116 -1.28 -0.41 7.36
C GLY A 116 -0.08 0.41 6.89
N CYS A 117 -0.35 1.63 6.41
CA CYS A 117 0.67 2.62 6.06
C CYS A 117 1.05 3.47 7.28
N ILE A 118 2.35 3.55 7.55
CA ILE A 118 2.97 4.34 8.61
C ILE A 118 3.46 5.65 8.00
N PRO A 119 2.95 6.82 8.41
CA PRO A 119 3.35 8.12 7.86
C PRO A 119 4.72 8.56 8.39
N ALA A 120 5.30 9.59 7.75
CA ALA A 120 6.57 10.21 8.16
C ALA A 120 6.62 10.70 9.61
N GLU A 121 5.49 11.14 10.19
CA GLU A 121 5.41 11.54 11.60
C GLU A 121 5.67 10.40 12.60
N HIS A 122 5.58 9.15 12.14
CA HIS A 122 5.85 7.96 12.93
C HIS A 122 7.14 7.25 12.51
N LEU A 123 8.07 7.96 11.84
CA LEU A 123 9.35 7.40 11.42
C LEU A 123 10.23 6.95 12.60
N ASP A 124 10.08 7.58 13.77
CA ASP A 124 10.82 7.22 14.98
C ASP A 124 10.14 6.14 15.83
N ILE A 125 9.06 5.51 15.32
CA ILE A 125 8.35 4.48 16.08
C ILE A 125 9.21 3.20 16.22
N PRO A 126 9.33 2.62 17.42
CA PRO A 126 9.90 1.30 17.60
C PRO A 126 9.07 0.25 16.88
N ILE A 127 9.71 -0.61 16.09
CA ILE A 127 9.04 -1.69 15.37
C ILE A 127 8.85 -2.88 16.31
N ASP A 128 7.67 -2.93 16.93
CA ASP A 128 7.18 -4.05 17.72
C ASP A 128 5.65 -4.26 17.53
N TYR A 129 5.10 -5.33 18.09
CA TYR A 129 3.70 -5.69 17.88
C TYR A 129 2.72 -4.62 18.41
N ASP A 130 2.92 -4.14 19.63
CA ASP A 130 1.98 -3.25 20.32
C ASP A 130 1.99 -1.85 19.67
N ASN A 131 3.17 -1.31 19.39
CA ASN A 131 3.34 0.00 18.80
C ASN A 131 2.74 0.07 17.39
N LEU A 132 2.97 -0.95 16.56
CA LEU A 132 2.39 -1.00 15.21
C LEU A 132 0.86 -1.10 15.21
N ILE A 133 0.29 -1.89 16.12
CA ILE A 133 -1.17 -2.02 16.25
C ILE A 133 -1.80 -0.67 16.65
N SER A 134 -1.15 0.08 17.55
CA SER A 134 -1.66 1.37 18.04
C SER A 134 -1.83 2.43 16.93
N ILE A 135 -0.98 2.37 15.89
CA ILE A 135 -1.04 3.28 14.74
C ILE A 135 -1.85 2.72 13.57
N GLY A 136 -2.55 1.60 13.75
CA GLY A 136 -3.37 0.98 12.69
C GLY A 136 -2.55 0.25 11.63
N SER A 137 -1.29 -0.10 11.93
CA SER A 137 -0.49 -1.03 11.14
C SER A 137 -0.42 -2.39 11.84
N MET A 138 0.40 -3.30 11.34
CA MET A 138 0.57 -4.61 11.99
C MET A 138 1.89 -5.27 11.63
N MET A 139 2.42 -6.03 12.58
CA MET A 139 3.51 -6.96 12.33
C MET A 139 2.95 -8.20 11.62
N GLY A 140 2.97 -8.18 10.29
CA GLY A 140 2.54 -9.29 9.44
C GLY A 140 3.72 -10.20 9.05
N SER A 141 3.88 -10.45 7.76
CA SER A 141 4.92 -11.32 7.19
C SER A 141 6.35 -10.74 7.23
N GLY A 142 6.55 -9.53 7.75
CA GLY A 142 7.81 -8.79 7.67
C GLY A 142 8.01 -8.03 6.35
N GLY A 143 7.01 -7.93 5.47
CA GLY A 143 7.11 -7.03 4.31
C GLY A 143 7.13 -5.57 4.76
N LEU A 144 8.14 -4.81 4.30
CA LEU A 144 8.28 -3.36 4.53
C LEU A 144 8.50 -2.65 3.20
N ILE A 145 7.48 -1.96 2.71
CA ILE A 145 7.52 -1.23 1.43
C ILE A 145 7.62 0.27 1.70
N VAL A 146 8.74 0.86 1.32
CA VAL A 146 9.04 2.29 1.50
C VAL A 146 8.50 3.10 0.31
N MET A 147 7.87 4.24 0.60
CA MET A 147 7.26 5.14 -0.37
C MET A 147 7.84 6.56 -0.23
N ASP A 148 8.01 7.23 -1.36
CA ASP A 148 8.49 8.62 -1.45
C ASP A 148 7.33 9.60 -1.71
N GLU A 149 7.65 10.89 -1.77
CA GLU A 149 6.68 11.96 -2.01
C GLU A 149 5.93 11.88 -3.36
N ASP A 150 6.42 11.10 -4.33
CA ASP A 150 5.79 10.91 -5.63
C ASP A 150 4.77 9.75 -5.65
N ASN A 151 4.60 9.04 -4.53
CA ASN A 151 3.58 8.00 -4.40
C ASN A 151 2.22 8.61 -4.01
N CYS A 152 1.14 8.23 -4.69
CA CYS A 152 -0.23 8.59 -4.29
C CYS A 152 -0.78 7.59 -3.28
N MET A 153 -1.18 8.02 -2.08
CA MET A 153 -1.62 7.09 -1.03
C MET A 153 -2.97 6.45 -1.33
N VAL A 154 -3.84 7.15 -2.07
CA VAL A 154 -5.11 6.59 -2.56
C VAL A 154 -4.87 5.46 -3.57
N ASP A 155 -3.90 5.64 -4.46
CA ASP A 155 -3.52 4.63 -5.47
C ASP A 155 -2.83 3.43 -4.82
N ILE A 156 -1.99 3.67 -3.81
CA ILE A 156 -1.37 2.62 -3.00
C ILE A 156 -2.42 1.78 -2.27
N ALA A 157 -3.41 2.42 -1.63
CA ALA A 157 -4.50 1.71 -0.97
C ALA A 157 -5.28 0.84 -1.97
N LYS A 158 -5.53 1.36 -3.17
CA LYS A 158 -6.17 0.64 -4.26
C LYS A 158 -5.36 -0.58 -4.70
N PHE A 159 -4.06 -0.40 -4.97
CA PHE A 159 -3.17 -1.48 -5.40
C PHE A 159 -3.17 -2.67 -4.42
N PHE A 160 -3.03 -2.39 -3.13
CA PHE A 160 -2.99 -3.43 -2.10
C PHE A 160 -4.35 -4.11 -1.86
N LEU A 161 -5.43 -3.33 -1.97
CA LEU A 161 -6.77 -3.89 -1.88
C LEU A 161 -7.08 -4.76 -3.11
N ASP A 162 -6.71 -4.33 -4.31
CA ASP A 162 -6.91 -5.10 -5.55
C ASP A 162 -6.20 -6.46 -5.48
N PHE A 163 -4.96 -6.49 -4.97
CA PHE A 163 -4.27 -7.75 -4.66
C PHE A 163 -5.09 -8.63 -3.71
N THR A 164 -5.65 -8.05 -2.65
CA THR A 164 -6.45 -8.81 -1.67
C THR A 164 -7.79 -9.30 -2.25
N VAL A 165 -8.37 -8.56 -3.19
CA VAL A 165 -9.57 -8.97 -3.93
C VAL A 165 -9.26 -10.17 -4.82
N GLU A 166 -8.12 -10.17 -5.51
CA GLU A 166 -7.67 -11.27 -6.37
C GLU A 166 -7.31 -12.53 -5.56
N GLU A 167 -6.66 -12.37 -4.41
CA GLU A 167 -6.25 -13.46 -3.51
C GLU A 167 -7.37 -13.96 -2.58
N SER A 168 -8.56 -13.37 -2.67
CA SER A 168 -9.70 -13.79 -1.86
C SER A 168 -10.19 -15.19 -2.27
N CYS A 169 -10.22 -16.12 -1.32
CA CYS A 169 -10.80 -17.46 -1.56
C CYS A 169 -12.31 -17.44 -1.90
N GLY A 170 -13.00 -16.31 -1.68
CA GLY A 170 -14.40 -16.13 -2.07
C GLY A 170 -15.44 -16.79 -1.15
N LYS A 171 -15.02 -17.35 0.00
CA LYS A 171 -15.91 -18.09 0.90
C LYS A 171 -16.92 -17.22 1.66
N CYS A 172 -16.47 -16.17 2.34
CA CYS A 172 -17.34 -15.32 3.15
C CYS A 172 -17.78 -14.07 2.38
N THR A 173 -19.08 -13.75 2.45
CA THR A 173 -19.67 -12.61 1.73
C THR A 173 -19.03 -11.26 2.10
N PRO A 174 -18.76 -10.95 3.39
CA PRO A 174 -18.11 -9.69 3.75
C PRO A 174 -16.76 -9.50 3.05
N CYS A 175 -15.92 -10.53 3.01
CA CYS A 175 -14.64 -10.46 2.28
C CYS A 175 -14.87 -10.44 0.77
N ARG A 176 -15.57 -11.44 0.20
CA ARG A 176 -15.72 -11.60 -1.26
C ARG A 176 -16.36 -10.40 -1.93
N ILE A 177 -17.47 -9.90 -1.38
CA ILE A 177 -18.24 -8.82 -1.99
C ILE A 177 -17.78 -7.47 -1.44
N GLY A 178 -17.54 -7.37 -0.12
CA GLY A 178 -17.17 -6.10 0.50
C GLY A 178 -15.85 -5.54 -0.03
N THR A 179 -14.80 -6.37 -0.13
CA THR A 179 -13.50 -5.90 -0.67
C THR A 179 -13.62 -5.47 -2.14
N LYS A 180 -14.45 -6.15 -2.93
CA LYS A 180 -14.75 -5.75 -4.30
C LYS A 180 -15.45 -4.38 -4.37
N ARG A 181 -16.42 -4.14 -3.49
CA ARG A 181 -17.09 -2.83 -3.38
C ARG A 181 -16.12 -1.73 -2.95
N LEU A 182 -15.23 -1.99 -2.00
CA LEU A 182 -14.18 -1.05 -1.61
C LEU A 182 -13.24 -0.72 -2.79
N SER A 183 -12.82 -1.73 -3.57
CA SER A 183 -11.99 -1.52 -4.77
C SER A 183 -12.70 -0.65 -5.81
N GLU A 184 -14.00 -0.87 -6.05
CA GLU A 184 -14.83 -0.02 -6.92
C GLU A 184 -14.93 1.43 -6.42
N MET A 185 -15.01 1.64 -5.10
CA MET A 185 -15.04 2.97 -4.49
C MET A 185 -13.69 3.70 -4.66
N LEU A 186 -12.57 3.01 -4.42
CA LEU A 186 -11.24 3.57 -4.69
C LEU A 186 -11.01 3.85 -6.17
N ASP A 187 -11.51 3.00 -7.07
CA ASP A 187 -11.49 3.25 -8.51
C ASP A 187 -12.30 4.51 -8.87
N LYS A 188 -13.47 4.70 -8.25
CA LYS A 188 -14.28 5.92 -8.40
C LYS A 188 -13.53 7.17 -7.93
N ILE A 189 -12.80 7.10 -6.82
CA ILE A 189 -11.98 8.20 -6.28
C ILE A 189 -10.79 8.50 -7.21
N THR A 190 -10.03 7.49 -7.62
CA THR A 190 -8.87 7.66 -8.52
C THR A 190 -9.25 8.13 -9.93
N LYS A 191 -10.52 7.96 -10.32
CA LYS A 191 -11.10 8.53 -11.54
C LYS A 191 -11.70 9.93 -11.38
N GLY A 192 -11.76 10.46 -10.17
CA GLY A 192 -12.34 11.78 -9.89
C GLY A 192 -13.87 11.82 -9.92
N ASN A 193 -14.53 10.67 -9.84
CA ASN A 193 -16.00 10.59 -9.92
C ASN A 193 -16.66 10.45 -8.54
N ALA A 194 -15.87 10.39 -7.47
CA ALA A 194 -16.37 10.24 -6.10
C ALA A 194 -16.82 11.58 -5.49
N THR A 195 -17.64 11.47 -4.45
CA THR A 195 -18.13 12.54 -3.58
C THR A 195 -17.57 12.37 -2.15
N LEU A 196 -17.74 13.38 -1.29
CA LEU A 196 -17.33 13.27 0.11
C LEU A 196 -18.13 12.18 0.86
N GLU A 197 -19.41 12.03 0.53
CA GLU A 197 -20.26 10.97 1.08
C GLU A 197 -19.75 9.56 0.71
N ASP A 198 -19.10 9.39 -0.45
CA ASP A 198 -18.48 8.12 -0.81
C ASP A 198 -17.32 7.78 0.15
N LEU A 199 -16.60 8.77 0.69
CA LEU A 199 -15.51 8.52 1.64
C LEU A 199 -16.06 7.97 2.97
N ASP A 200 -17.15 8.55 3.47
CA ASP A 200 -17.76 8.13 4.73
C ASP A 200 -18.36 6.71 4.59
N LYS A 201 -19.04 6.42 3.47
CA LYS A 201 -19.53 5.08 3.14
C LYS A 201 -18.40 4.05 2.99
N MET A 202 -17.28 4.47 2.42
CA MET A 202 -16.12 3.60 2.23
C MET A 202 -15.54 3.22 3.60
N GLU A 203 -15.39 4.19 4.51
CA GLU A 203 -14.93 3.96 5.87
C GLU A 203 -15.87 3.04 6.66
N GLU A 204 -17.19 3.26 6.58
CA GLU A 204 -18.19 2.37 7.20
C GLU A 204 -18.06 0.92 6.69
N LEU A 205 -17.92 0.76 5.36
CA LEU A 205 -17.74 -0.56 4.76
C LEU A 205 -16.42 -1.23 5.20
N CYS A 206 -15.35 -0.46 5.40
CA CYS A 206 -14.09 -0.98 5.94
C CYS A 206 -14.30 -1.64 7.31
N TYR A 207 -14.99 -0.96 8.24
CA TYR A 207 -15.27 -1.52 9.57
C TYR A 207 -16.20 -2.73 9.48
N TYR A 208 -17.25 -2.67 8.65
CA TYR A 208 -18.14 -3.81 8.44
C TYR A 208 -17.40 -5.08 7.98
N ILE A 209 -16.49 -4.96 7.01
CA ILE A 209 -15.70 -6.09 6.52
C ILE A 209 -14.79 -6.63 7.64
N LYS A 210 -14.11 -5.73 8.35
CA LYS A 210 -13.17 -6.07 9.42
C LYS A 210 -13.83 -6.89 10.52
N GLU A 211 -15.04 -6.52 10.92
CA GLU A 211 -15.79 -7.17 12.00
C GLU A 211 -16.45 -8.49 11.58
N ASN A 212 -16.81 -8.64 10.30
CA ASN A 212 -17.65 -9.74 9.83
C ASN A 212 -16.91 -10.78 8.96
N ALA A 213 -15.65 -10.54 8.59
CA ALA A 213 -14.88 -11.49 7.81
C ALA A 213 -14.45 -12.73 8.60
N LEU A 214 -14.48 -13.89 7.92
CA LEU A 214 -14.22 -15.20 8.53
C LEU A 214 -12.76 -15.41 8.96
N CYS A 215 -11.80 -14.88 8.21
CA CYS A 215 -10.37 -15.11 8.44
C CYS A 215 -9.57 -13.82 8.44
N GLY A 216 -8.33 -13.89 8.93
CA GLY A 216 -7.42 -12.76 9.06
C GLY A 216 -7.28 -11.95 7.77
N LEU A 217 -7.23 -12.60 6.59
CA LEU A 217 -7.14 -11.87 5.30
C LEU A 217 -8.28 -10.87 5.14
N GLY A 218 -9.53 -11.30 5.32
CA GLY A 218 -10.67 -10.40 5.18
C GLY A 218 -10.75 -9.38 6.31
N GLN A 219 -10.33 -9.75 7.52
CA GLN A 219 -10.33 -8.84 8.67
C GLN A 219 -9.31 -7.70 8.50
N THR A 220 -8.17 -7.97 7.87
CA THR A 220 -7.10 -6.99 7.67
C THR A 220 -7.10 -6.35 6.28
N ALA A 221 -7.85 -6.89 5.31
CA ALA A 221 -8.00 -6.32 3.96
C ALA A 221 -8.31 -4.80 3.95
N PRO A 222 -9.11 -4.25 4.87
CA PRO A 222 -9.40 -2.82 4.89
C PRO A 222 -8.30 -1.94 5.48
N ASN A 223 -7.27 -2.50 6.13
CA ASN A 223 -6.24 -1.72 6.83
C ASN A 223 -5.47 -0.73 5.94
N PRO A 224 -5.07 -1.05 4.68
CA PRO A 224 -4.46 -0.07 3.80
C PRO A 224 -5.36 1.15 3.58
N VAL A 225 -6.68 0.94 3.44
CA VAL A 225 -7.66 2.01 3.23
C VAL A 225 -7.86 2.83 4.50
N LEU A 226 -8.08 2.17 5.64
CA LEU A 226 -8.28 2.84 6.93
C LEU A 226 -7.06 3.68 7.35
N SER A 227 -5.86 3.12 7.22
CA SER A 227 -4.61 3.83 7.58
C SER A 227 -4.35 5.02 6.66
N THR A 228 -4.55 4.87 5.34
CA THR A 228 -4.36 5.99 4.40
C THR A 228 -5.44 7.05 4.53
N LEU A 229 -6.70 6.67 4.82
CA LEU A 229 -7.76 7.62 5.10
C LEU A 229 -7.51 8.39 6.41
N ARG A 230 -6.89 7.77 7.41
CA ARG A 230 -6.51 8.40 8.68
C ARG A 230 -5.39 9.42 8.51
N TYR A 231 -4.29 9.03 7.85
CA TYR A 231 -3.06 9.85 7.81
C TYR A 231 -2.93 10.74 6.57
N PHE A 232 -3.62 10.41 5.47
CA PHE A 232 -3.52 11.09 4.18
C PHE A 232 -4.89 11.51 3.65
N ARG A 233 -5.82 11.89 4.54
CA ARG A 233 -7.19 12.30 4.17
C ARG A 233 -7.20 13.48 3.20
N ASP A 234 -6.21 14.35 3.30
CA ASP A 234 -5.99 15.48 2.39
C ASP A 234 -5.84 15.02 0.94
N GLU A 235 -5.15 13.90 0.68
CA GLU A 235 -5.04 13.34 -0.67
C GLU A 235 -6.40 12.84 -1.16
N TYR A 236 -7.18 12.17 -0.32
CA TYR A 236 -8.54 11.76 -0.67
C TYR A 236 -9.42 12.97 -1.02
N ILE A 237 -9.34 14.03 -0.22
CA ILE A 237 -10.06 15.28 -0.47
C ILE A 237 -9.61 15.92 -1.78
N ALA A 238 -8.30 15.96 -2.09
CA ALA A 238 -7.81 16.49 -3.35
C ALA A 238 -8.33 15.70 -4.58
N HIS A 239 -8.47 14.37 -4.46
CA HIS A 239 -9.04 13.54 -5.52
C HIS A 239 -10.55 13.79 -5.70
N VAL A 240 -11.27 13.97 -4.59
CA VAL A 240 -12.72 14.11 -4.56
C VAL A 240 -13.18 15.53 -4.90
N VAL A 241 -12.56 16.56 -4.33
CA VAL A 241 -12.97 17.97 -4.43
C VAL A 241 -12.21 18.66 -5.54
N ASP A 242 -10.87 18.65 -5.48
CA ASP A 242 -10.03 19.39 -6.44
C ASP A 242 -9.90 18.68 -7.79
N LYS A 243 -10.34 17.42 -7.85
CA LYS A 243 -10.21 16.52 -9.01
C LYS A 243 -8.77 16.45 -9.52
N LYS A 244 -7.83 16.40 -8.58
CA LYS A 244 -6.39 16.35 -8.83
C LYS A 244 -5.72 15.26 -8.01
N CYS A 245 -4.63 14.73 -8.53
CA CYS A 245 -3.77 13.80 -7.81
C CYS A 245 -2.48 14.56 -7.42
N PRO A 246 -2.24 14.88 -6.13
CA PRO A 246 -1.06 15.64 -5.71
C PRO A 246 0.26 15.00 -6.15
N ALA A 247 0.33 13.67 -6.14
CA ALA A 247 1.49 12.89 -6.57
C ALA A 247 1.54 12.69 -8.11
N GLY A 248 0.50 13.07 -8.85
CA GLY A 248 0.44 12.92 -10.30
C GLY A 248 0.43 11.46 -10.80
N VAL A 249 0.03 10.49 -9.98
CA VAL A 249 0.01 9.07 -10.39
C VAL A 249 -1.30 8.71 -11.10
N CYS A 250 -2.44 9.19 -10.61
CA CYS A 250 -3.75 8.84 -11.14
C CYS A 250 -4.02 9.55 -12.48
N LYS A 251 -3.84 8.82 -13.59
CA LYS A 251 -3.95 9.34 -14.97
C LYS A 251 -5.24 10.13 -15.23
N ALA A 252 -6.37 9.67 -14.70
CA ALA A 252 -7.67 10.30 -14.89
C ALA A 252 -7.77 11.71 -14.26
N LEU A 253 -6.92 12.01 -13.28
CA LEU A 253 -6.89 13.29 -12.56
C LEU A 253 -5.79 14.24 -13.05
N LEU A 254 -4.99 13.82 -14.02
CA LEU A 254 -3.93 14.65 -14.57
C LEU A 254 -4.48 15.77 -15.42
N SER A 255 -3.77 16.90 -15.41
CA SER A 255 -3.95 18.01 -16.32
C SER A 255 -2.59 18.43 -16.86
N TYR A 256 -2.55 18.80 -18.14
CA TYR A 256 -1.34 19.30 -18.77
C TYR A 256 -1.54 20.77 -19.10
N GLN A 257 -0.61 21.62 -18.69
CA GLN A 257 -0.64 23.06 -18.94
C GLN A 257 0.64 23.49 -19.65
N ILE A 258 0.49 24.37 -20.63
CA ILE A 258 1.61 24.99 -21.32
C ILE A 258 1.87 26.35 -20.69
N ASP A 259 3.10 26.56 -20.25
CA ASP A 259 3.62 27.83 -19.77
C ASP A 259 3.87 28.77 -20.98
N PRO A 260 3.12 29.87 -21.10
CA PRO A 260 3.26 30.80 -22.22
C PRO A 260 4.66 31.41 -22.34
N ASP A 261 5.34 31.64 -21.21
CA ASP A 261 6.64 32.33 -21.19
C ASP A 261 7.77 31.44 -21.71
N LYS A 262 7.66 30.13 -21.46
CA LYS A 262 8.61 29.13 -21.94
C LYS A 262 8.28 28.62 -23.34
N CYS A 263 7.02 28.71 -23.77
CA CYS A 263 6.58 28.17 -25.04
C CYS A 263 7.05 29.02 -26.23
N LYS A 264 7.87 28.46 -27.11
CA LYS A 264 8.33 29.13 -28.35
C LYS A 264 7.44 28.91 -29.57
N GLY A 265 6.28 28.29 -29.40
CA GLY A 265 5.33 28.08 -30.50
C GLY A 265 5.83 27.17 -31.63
N CYS A 266 6.65 26.15 -31.31
CA CYS A 266 7.27 25.26 -32.30
C CYS A 266 6.32 24.22 -32.93
N THR A 267 5.05 24.14 -32.47
CA THR A 267 3.99 23.20 -32.93
C THR A 267 4.23 21.70 -32.69
N LEU A 268 5.39 21.29 -32.19
CA LEU A 268 5.71 19.86 -31.99
C LEU A 268 4.72 19.13 -31.08
N CYS A 269 4.26 19.80 -30.01
CA CYS A 269 3.27 19.27 -29.08
C CYS A 269 1.91 19.03 -29.75
N SER A 270 1.50 19.92 -30.67
CA SER A 270 0.24 19.80 -31.40
C SER A 270 0.30 18.66 -32.42
N ARG A 271 1.42 18.52 -33.15
CA ARG A 271 1.62 17.45 -34.14
C ARG A 271 1.64 16.04 -33.54
N ILE A 272 2.13 15.89 -32.31
CA ILE A 272 2.18 14.59 -31.63
C ILE A 272 0.89 14.27 -30.85
N CYS A 273 -0.05 15.21 -30.77
CA CYS A 273 -1.26 15.03 -29.99
C CYS A 273 -2.21 14.06 -30.73
N PRO A 274 -2.49 12.86 -30.19
CA PRO A 274 -3.32 11.86 -30.88
C PRO A 274 -4.79 12.29 -31.05
N ASN A 275 -5.25 13.27 -30.25
CA ASN A 275 -6.64 13.74 -30.28
C ASN A 275 -6.76 15.24 -30.66
N ASN A 276 -5.71 15.82 -31.27
CA ASN A 276 -5.70 17.24 -31.69
C ASN A 276 -6.16 18.22 -30.59
N ALA A 277 -5.76 17.95 -29.34
CA ALA A 277 -6.19 18.72 -28.17
C ALA A 277 -5.35 20.00 -27.93
N ILE A 278 -4.46 20.37 -28.85
CA ILE A 278 -3.55 21.51 -28.65
C ILE A 278 -3.77 22.55 -29.75
N ASN A 279 -4.24 23.72 -29.33
CA ASN A 279 -4.53 24.86 -30.18
C ASN A 279 -3.39 25.88 -30.08
N GLY A 280 -3.01 26.50 -31.19
CA GLY A 280 -1.98 27.54 -31.23
C GLY A 280 -1.44 27.75 -32.64
N LYS A 281 -0.97 28.96 -32.93
CA LYS A 281 -0.31 29.27 -34.21
C LYS A 281 1.20 29.17 -34.07
N VAL A 282 1.88 29.10 -35.21
CA VAL A 282 3.36 29.11 -35.27
C VAL A 282 3.87 30.40 -34.62
N LYS A 283 4.89 30.29 -33.75
CA LYS A 283 5.47 31.38 -32.93
C LYS A 283 4.55 31.97 -31.85
N GLU A 284 3.38 31.39 -31.59
CA GLU A 284 2.50 31.76 -30.48
C GLU A 284 2.49 30.67 -29.39
N ALA A 285 2.23 31.07 -28.15
CA ALA A 285 2.04 30.13 -27.05
C ALA A 285 0.82 29.23 -27.34
N HIS A 286 1.02 27.92 -27.23
CA HIS A 286 -0.04 26.94 -27.45
C HIS A 286 -0.85 26.72 -26.18
N VAL A 287 -2.10 26.31 -26.33
CA VAL A 287 -3.03 26.01 -25.22
C VAL A 287 -3.59 24.60 -25.40
N ILE A 288 -3.63 23.84 -24.31
CA ILE A 288 -4.23 22.50 -24.29
C ILE A 288 -5.70 22.62 -23.93
N ASP A 289 -6.55 22.18 -24.86
CA ASP A 289 -7.98 21.98 -24.63
C ASP A 289 -8.18 20.74 -23.73
N GLN A 290 -8.52 21.00 -22.46
CA GLN A 290 -8.69 19.95 -21.47
C GLN A 290 -9.87 19.01 -21.78
N SER A 291 -10.86 19.47 -22.55
CA SER A 291 -12.02 18.64 -22.93
C SER A 291 -11.65 17.54 -23.93
N LYS A 292 -10.60 17.77 -24.74
CA LYS A 292 -10.09 16.81 -25.74
C LYS A 292 -8.85 16.07 -25.27
N CYS A 293 -8.21 16.51 -24.20
CA CYS A 293 -6.95 15.93 -23.74
C CYS A 293 -7.15 14.50 -23.22
N LEU A 294 -6.51 13.52 -23.86
CA LEU A 294 -6.49 12.11 -23.40
C LEU A 294 -5.51 11.85 -22.25
N LYS A 295 -4.87 12.92 -21.74
CA LYS A 295 -3.92 12.87 -20.62
C LYS A 295 -2.76 11.88 -20.84
N CYS A 296 -2.33 11.71 -22.09
CA CYS A 296 -1.33 10.70 -22.49
C CYS A 296 0.13 11.10 -22.23
N GLY A 297 0.43 12.37 -21.95
CA GLY A 297 1.79 12.84 -21.69
C GLY A 297 2.70 13.03 -22.90
N ALA A 298 2.28 12.60 -24.10
CA ALA A 298 3.10 12.70 -25.32
C ALA A 298 3.61 14.14 -25.62
N CYS A 299 2.81 15.15 -25.30
CA CYS A 299 3.21 16.55 -25.46
C CYS A 299 4.32 16.95 -24.49
N LEU A 300 4.27 16.49 -23.24
CA LEU A 300 5.26 16.78 -22.19
C LEU A 300 6.62 16.18 -22.57
N GLU A 301 6.66 14.89 -22.94
CA GLU A 301 7.89 14.18 -23.30
C GLU A 301 8.61 14.80 -24.50
N LYS A 302 7.86 15.34 -25.47
CA LYS A 302 8.44 15.95 -26.68
C LYS A 302 8.75 17.43 -26.53
N CYS A 303 8.38 18.07 -25.41
CA CYS A 303 8.64 19.49 -25.23
C CYS A 303 10.12 19.75 -24.92
N ARG A 304 10.87 20.18 -25.93
CA ARG A 304 12.30 20.52 -25.80
C ARG A 304 12.59 21.77 -24.95
N PHE A 305 11.55 22.56 -24.65
CA PHE A 305 11.67 23.84 -23.95
C PHE A 305 11.23 23.75 -22.48
N GLY A 306 10.82 22.56 -22.00
CA GLY A 306 10.27 22.43 -20.65
C GLY A 306 9.04 23.31 -20.39
N ALA A 307 8.31 23.64 -21.46
CA ALA A 307 7.18 24.56 -21.42
C ALA A 307 5.86 23.89 -21.05
N ILE A 308 5.84 22.57 -20.85
CA ILE A 308 4.64 21.84 -20.46
C ILE A 308 4.86 21.32 -19.04
N SER A 309 3.87 21.52 -18.19
CA SER A 309 3.84 21.00 -16.83
C SER A 309 2.67 20.04 -16.67
N LYS A 310 2.90 19.02 -15.83
CA LYS A 310 1.90 18.07 -15.36
C LYS A 310 1.40 18.58 -14.01
N LYS A 311 0.09 18.74 -13.87
CA LYS A 311 -0.60 19.18 -12.65
C LYS A 311 -1.71 18.20 -12.28
#